data_AF-A0A519EAQ9-F1
#
_entry.id   AF-A0A519EAQ9-F1
#
_cell.length_a   1.000
_cell.length_b   1.000
_cell.length_c   1.000
_cell.angle_alpha   90.00
_cell.angle_beta   90.00
_cell.angle_gamma   90.00
#
_symmetry.space_group_name_H-M   'P 1'
#
loop_
_entity.id
_entity.type
_entity.pdbx_description
1 polymer ?
#
loop_
_entity_poly.entity_id
_entity_poly.type
_entity_poly.pdbx_seq_one_letter_code
_entity_poly.pdbx_strand_id
1 'polypeptide(L)'
;MDFQESLTHQPGFDLFSTFTVESIEATRPAILNASTHALYQTRSIVMVSDEVVEEALASDATSKRIMSKGLAPAAGDIVGIRLNLNLIKSKGVPVQTVHAGNRSDGYTRNKGLYNGSAIAYQKVVTLKNAYFNVSQKGREDVASGTVSKFPLASVDGAFMDTVPDFSGLEISFNPKRVRLFCDSENRPIRFAEQATIYGNRIYVRGRVEYYTKDTAPAKVGTSPCSIVI
;
A
#
# COMPACT_ATOMS: atom_id res chain seq x y z
N MET A 1 -55.02 59.13 -27.67
CA MET A 1 -55.58 58.44 -26.51
C MET A 1 -56.39 57.28 -27.04
N ASP A 2 -56.05 56.01 -26.89
CA ASP A 2 -54.89 55.35 -26.31
C ASP A 2 -54.72 54.00 -27.00
N PHE A 3 -53.47 53.59 -27.14
CA PHE A 3 -53.01 52.25 -27.49
C PHE A 3 -53.38 51.29 -26.35
N GLN A 4 -53.80 50.06 -26.66
CA GLN A 4 -53.14 48.91 -26.04
C GLN A 4 -53.38 47.60 -26.80
N GLU A 5 -52.26 46.99 -27.12
CA GLU A 5 -52.04 45.81 -27.93
C GLU A 5 -52.34 44.50 -27.17
N SER A 6 -52.59 43.48 -27.99
CA SER A 6 -52.59 42.07 -27.65
C SER A 6 -51.29 41.60 -27.00
N LEU A 7 -51.39 40.89 -25.87
CA LEU A 7 -50.30 40.06 -25.34
C LEU A 7 -50.69 38.58 -25.47
N THR A 8 -50.25 37.99 -26.59
CA THR A 8 -50.14 36.55 -26.80
C THR A 8 -49.18 35.94 -25.78
N HIS A 9 -49.63 34.89 -25.09
CA HIS A 9 -48.80 33.98 -24.30
C HIS A 9 -47.69 33.40 -25.18
N GLN A 10 -46.43 33.72 -24.88
CA GLN A 10 -45.29 32.88 -25.25
C GLN A 10 -44.84 32.09 -24.03
N PRO A 11 -44.70 30.76 -24.12
CA PRO A 11 -44.06 30.00 -23.06
C PRO A 11 -42.58 30.37 -23.06
N GLY A 12 -42.10 30.83 -21.90
CA GLY A 12 -40.71 31.22 -21.70
C GLY A 12 -39.77 30.07 -22.05
N PHE A 13 -38.87 30.34 -22.99
CA PHE A 13 -37.65 29.57 -23.16
C PHE A 13 -36.78 29.80 -21.92
N ASP A 14 -36.70 28.79 -21.06
CA ASP A 14 -35.80 28.79 -19.92
C ASP A 14 -34.37 28.56 -20.43
N LEU A 15 -33.65 29.67 -20.64
CA LEU A 15 -32.27 29.70 -21.11
C LEU A 15 -31.26 29.11 -20.09
N PHE A 16 -31.72 28.64 -18.93
CA PHE A 16 -30.89 28.06 -17.87
C PHE A 16 -31.10 26.55 -17.66
N SER A 17 -31.94 25.89 -18.48
CA SER A 17 -32.39 24.51 -18.20
C SER A 17 -31.54 23.37 -18.78
N THR A 18 -30.41 23.64 -19.44
CA THR A 18 -29.57 22.57 -20.04
C THR A 18 -28.08 22.77 -19.83
N PHE A 19 -27.67 22.87 -18.56
CA PHE A 19 -26.34 22.39 -18.18
C PHE A 19 -26.49 21.40 -17.03
N THR A 20 -27.04 20.23 -17.35
CA THR A 20 -26.62 19.03 -16.62
C THR A 20 -25.14 18.87 -16.89
N VAL A 21 -24.34 19.38 -15.95
CA VAL A 21 -22.97 18.94 -15.79
C VAL A 21 -23.09 17.47 -15.42
N GLU A 22 -23.13 16.59 -16.42
CA GLU A 22 -22.66 15.24 -16.24
C GLU A 22 -21.21 15.41 -15.78
N SER A 23 -21.01 15.36 -14.47
CA SER A 23 -19.69 15.12 -13.92
C SER A 23 -19.28 13.78 -14.50
N ILE A 24 -18.51 13.81 -15.59
CA ILE A 24 -17.75 12.66 -16.03
C ILE A 24 -16.80 12.38 -14.86
N GLU A 25 -17.23 11.51 -13.96
CA GLU A 25 -16.38 10.96 -12.92
C GLU A 25 -15.30 10.21 -13.69
N ALA A 26 -14.17 10.89 -13.91
CA ALA A 26 -13.10 10.38 -14.75
C ALA A 26 -12.73 8.99 -14.25
N THR A 27 -13.05 7.96 -15.05
CA THR A 27 -12.91 6.58 -14.63
C THR A 27 -11.43 6.31 -14.39
N ARG A 28 -11.04 6.14 -13.12
CA ARG A 28 -9.65 5.93 -12.75
C ARG A 28 -9.22 4.55 -13.25
N PRO A 29 -8.21 4.42 -14.12
CA PRO A 29 -7.85 3.14 -14.73
C PRO A 29 -7.35 2.17 -13.67
N ALA A 30 -7.90 0.96 -13.62
CA ALA A 30 -7.51 -0.07 -12.64
C ALA A 30 -6.07 -0.55 -12.83
N ILE A 31 -5.55 -0.46 -14.07
CA ILE A 31 -4.19 -0.83 -14.44
C ILE A 31 -3.55 0.37 -15.12
N LEU A 32 -2.35 0.73 -14.71
CA LEU A 32 -1.59 1.83 -15.32
C LEU A 32 -0.09 1.61 -15.18
N ASN A 33 0.70 2.36 -15.94
CA ASN A 33 2.13 2.48 -15.67
C ASN A 33 2.34 3.58 -14.62
N ALA A 34 3.04 3.28 -13.53
CA ALA A 34 3.26 4.22 -12.44
C ALA A 34 3.79 5.57 -12.92
N SER A 35 4.70 5.59 -13.91
CA SER A 35 5.34 6.81 -14.41
C SER A 35 4.39 7.77 -15.13
N THR A 36 3.21 7.31 -15.54
CA THR A 36 2.19 8.16 -16.17
C THR A 36 1.22 8.77 -15.17
N HIS A 37 1.32 8.41 -13.89
CA HIS A 37 0.41 8.87 -12.84
C HIS A 37 0.88 10.21 -12.25
N ALA A 38 -0.04 11.13 -11.99
CA ALA A 38 0.28 12.48 -11.49
C ALA A 38 1.01 12.50 -10.13
N LEU A 39 0.83 11.45 -9.31
CA LEU A 39 1.50 11.29 -8.02
C LEU A 39 2.92 10.70 -8.12
N TYR A 40 3.40 10.35 -9.31
CA TYR A 40 4.74 9.80 -9.48
C TYR A 40 5.78 10.88 -9.17
N GLN A 41 6.78 10.53 -8.35
CA GLN A 41 7.86 11.45 -8.02
C GLN A 41 9.18 10.69 -7.98
N THR A 42 10.26 11.41 -8.29
CA THR A 42 11.62 10.99 -8.01
C THR A 42 12.03 11.54 -6.65
N ARG A 43 12.60 10.70 -5.79
CA ARG A 43 12.97 11.07 -4.41
C ARG A 43 14.39 10.62 -4.11
N SER A 44 15.09 11.41 -3.31
CA SER A 44 16.28 10.97 -2.59
C SER A 44 15.92 10.86 -1.12
N ILE A 45 16.27 9.74 -0.49
CA ILE A 45 15.94 9.46 0.91
C ILE A 45 17.22 9.27 1.68
N VAL A 46 17.40 10.09 2.71
CA VAL A 46 18.44 9.88 3.72
C VAL A 46 17.99 8.73 4.61
N MET A 47 18.61 7.58 4.44
CA MET A 47 18.36 6.41 5.28
C MET A 47 19.14 6.52 6.59
N VAL A 48 18.68 5.81 7.61
CA VAL A 48 19.49 5.56 8.82
C VAL A 48 20.79 4.86 8.42
N SER A 49 21.88 5.14 9.15
CA SER A 49 23.16 4.50 8.88
C SER A 49 23.11 3.01 9.22
N ASP A 50 24.03 2.23 8.64
CA ASP A 50 24.08 0.79 8.90
C ASP A 50 24.49 0.49 10.34
N GLU A 51 25.36 1.31 10.93
CA GLU A 51 25.79 1.16 12.33
C GLU A 51 24.60 1.28 13.30
N VAL A 52 23.69 2.24 13.05
CA VAL A 52 22.48 2.42 13.87
C VAL A 52 21.53 1.20 13.73
N VAL A 53 21.44 0.63 12.53
CA VAL A 53 20.62 -0.56 12.28
C VAL A 53 21.22 -1.78 12.98
N GLU A 54 22.53 -1.98 12.86
CA GLU A 54 23.26 -3.08 13.48
C GLU A 54 23.18 -3.02 15.01
N GLU A 55 23.40 -1.85 15.61
CA GLU A 55 23.28 -1.64 17.04
C GLU A 55 21.85 -1.95 17.52
N ALA A 56 20.84 -1.50 16.80
CA ALA A 56 19.43 -1.74 17.13
C ALA A 56 19.08 -3.24 17.05
N LEU A 57 19.61 -3.97 16.07
CA LEU A 57 19.41 -5.41 15.93
C LEU A 57 20.17 -6.20 17.00
N ALA A 58 21.42 -5.85 17.29
CA ALA A 58 22.26 -6.51 18.29
C ALA A 58 21.72 -6.36 19.73
N SER A 59 21.01 -5.26 20.00
CA SER A 59 20.39 -5.01 21.30
C SER A 59 18.97 -5.60 21.46
N ASP A 60 18.39 -6.24 20.43
CA ASP A 60 17.08 -6.92 20.52
C ASP A 60 17.21 -8.44 20.54
N ALA A 61 16.66 -9.10 21.57
CA ALA A 61 16.80 -10.55 21.76
C ALA A 61 16.14 -11.38 20.65
N THR A 62 15.00 -10.92 20.12
CA THR A 62 14.33 -11.60 19.00
C THR A 62 15.14 -11.48 17.72
N SER A 63 15.70 -10.30 17.48
CA SER A 63 16.54 -10.02 16.32
C SER A 63 17.80 -10.88 16.34
N LYS A 64 18.50 -10.94 17.48
CA LYS A 64 19.64 -11.84 17.69
C LYS A 64 19.32 -13.30 17.36
N ARG A 65 18.19 -13.81 17.87
CA ARG A 65 17.75 -15.20 17.62
C ARG A 65 17.42 -15.48 16.14
N ILE A 66 16.91 -14.49 15.40
CA ILE A 66 16.63 -14.65 13.97
C ILE A 66 17.94 -14.61 13.19
N MET A 67 18.81 -13.63 13.46
CA MET A 67 20.10 -13.47 12.79
C MET A 67 21.06 -14.63 13.06
N SER A 68 21.00 -15.26 14.24
CA SER A 68 21.84 -16.43 14.58
C SER A 68 21.55 -17.66 13.72
N LYS A 69 20.46 -17.67 12.95
CA LYS A 69 20.17 -18.74 11.98
C LYS A 69 21.07 -18.65 10.74
N GLY A 70 21.75 -17.51 10.51
CA GLY A 70 22.61 -17.30 9.35
C GLY A 70 21.87 -17.36 8.02
N LEU A 71 20.56 -17.06 8.01
CA LEU A 71 19.74 -17.06 6.80
C LEU A 71 19.67 -15.66 6.21
N ALA A 72 19.64 -15.59 4.87
CA ALA A 72 19.38 -14.36 4.12
C ALA A 72 18.61 -14.73 2.83
N PRO A 73 17.74 -13.86 2.31
CA PRO A 73 17.10 -14.09 1.02
C PRO A 73 18.12 -13.97 -0.11
N ALA A 74 18.05 -14.86 -1.09
CA ALA A 74 18.75 -14.72 -2.36
C ALA A 74 17.90 -13.94 -3.37
N ALA A 75 18.53 -13.35 -4.39
CA ALA A 75 17.81 -12.75 -5.50
C ALA A 75 16.87 -13.79 -6.15
N GLY A 76 15.61 -13.41 -6.35
CA GLY A 76 14.55 -14.29 -6.87
C GLY A 76 13.76 -15.05 -5.80
N ASP A 77 14.22 -15.11 -4.56
CA ASP A 77 13.47 -15.74 -3.47
C ASP A 77 12.13 -15.05 -3.25
N ILE A 78 11.06 -15.82 -3.12
CA ILE A 78 9.76 -15.28 -2.74
C ILE A 78 9.79 -14.98 -1.24
N VAL A 79 9.56 -13.72 -0.89
CA VAL A 79 9.61 -13.23 0.48
C VAL A 79 8.41 -12.35 0.81
N GLY A 80 8.04 -12.34 2.09
CA GLY A 80 7.08 -11.40 2.65
C GLY A 80 7.77 -10.36 3.51
N ILE A 81 7.52 -9.08 3.22
CA ILE A 81 8.19 -7.97 3.88
C ILE A 81 7.24 -7.29 4.86
N ARG A 82 7.71 -7.10 6.09
CA ARG A 82 6.95 -6.51 7.19
C ARG A 82 7.77 -5.49 7.96
N LEU A 83 7.18 -4.35 8.28
CA LEU A 83 7.83 -3.39 9.18
C LEU A 83 8.01 -3.98 10.58
N ASN A 84 9.23 -3.91 11.12
CA ASN A 84 9.50 -4.31 12.50
C ASN A 84 8.99 -3.23 13.48
N LEU A 85 7.73 -3.37 13.88
CA LEU A 85 7.09 -2.44 14.82
C LEU A 85 7.76 -2.39 16.20
N ASN A 86 8.52 -3.41 16.59
CA ASN A 86 9.19 -3.39 17.90
C ASN A 86 10.36 -2.41 17.86
N LEU A 87 11.26 -2.54 16.88
CA LEU A 87 12.44 -1.67 16.77
C LEU A 87 12.08 -0.21 16.49
N ILE A 88 11.09 0.04 15.65
CA ILE A 88 10.67 1.43 15.39
C ILE A 88 10.05 2.09 16.63
N LYS A 89 9.30 1.35 17.45
CA LYS A 89 8.67 1.91 18.66
C LYS A 89 9.66 2.09 19.81
N SER A 90 10.60 1.17 19.97
CA SER A 90 11.55 1.22 21.10
C SER A 90 12.79 2.04 20.81
N LYS A 91 13.24 2.10 19.55
CA LYS A 91 14.52 2.71 19.15
C LYS A 91 14.41 3.72 18.02
N GLY A 92 13.22 3.90 17.43
CA GLY A 92 13.05 4.79 16.28
C GLY A 92 13.68 4.28 14.97
N VAL A 93 14.17 3.03 14.92
CA VAL A 93 14.92 2.51 13.77
C VAL A 93 13.98 1.74 12.81
N PRO A 94 13.83 2.21 11.56
CA PRO A 94 12.98 1.56 10.57
C PRO A 94 13.68 0.38 9.91
N VAL A 95 13.35 -0.84 10.35
CA VAL A 95 13.89 -2.08 9.77
C VAL A 95 12.77 -2.98 9.30
N GLN A 96 12.98 -3.63 8.15
CA GLN A 96 12.07 -4.63 7.61
C GLN A 96 12.44 -6.02 8.12
N THR A 97 11.44 -6.78 8.55
CA THR A 97 11.57 -8.22 8.78
C THR A 97 11.28 -8.93 7.46
N VAL A 98 12.21 -9.79 7.04
CA VAL A 98 12.05 -10.66 5.86
C VAL A 98 11.50 -12.00 6.32
N HIS A 99 10.37 -12.39 5.75
CA HIS A 99 9.73 -13.67 5.99
C HIS A 99 9.92 -14.57 4.78
N ALA A 100 10.36 -15.81 5.00
CA ALA A 100 10.46 -16.80 3.94
C ALA A 100 9.06 -17.06 3.36
N GLY A 101 8.95 -16.94 2.04
CA GLY A 101 7.79 -17.43 1.31
C GLY A 101 7.78 -18.94 1.23
N ASN A 102 6.62 -19.50 0.88
CA ASN A 102 6.52 -20.86 0.41
C ASN A 102 6.34 -20.84 -1.11
N ARG A 103 6.49 -21.99 -1.77
CA ARG A 103 6.27 -22.11 -3.22
C ARG A 103 4.79 -21.98 -3.63
N SER A 104 3.88 -21.67 -2.71
CA SER A 104 2.47 -21.44 -3.08
C SER A 104 2.31 -20.05 -3.68
N ASP A 105 1.47 -19.97 -4.70
CA ASP A 105 1.06 -18.72 -5.34
C ASP A 105 0.00 -17.95 -4.53
N GLY A 106 -0.32 -18.39 -3.31
CA GLY A 106 -1.43 -17.85 -2.51
C GLY A 106 -1.30 -16.34 -2.25
N TYR A 107 -0.07 -15.84 -2.14
CA TYR A 107 0.21 -14.42 -1.95
C TYR A 107 -0.27 -13.56 -3.14
N THR A 108 -0.43 -14.12 -4.34
CA THR A 108 -0.99 -13.42 -5.50
C THR A 108 -2.52 -13.25 -5.43
N ARG A 109 -3.16 -13.96 -4.49
CA ARG A 109 -4.60 -14.06 -4.25
C ARG A 109 -5.01 -13.60 -2.85
N ASN A 110 -4.30 -12.61 -2.29
CA ASN A 110 -4.54 -12.06 -0.96
C ASN A 110 -4.35 -13.04 0.23
N LYS A 111 -3.64 -14.16 0.02
CA LYS A 111 -3.17 -15.05 1.10
C LYS A 111 -1.72 -14.75 1.42
N GLY A 112 -1.46 -13.52 1.89
CA GLY A 112 -0.12 -13.00 2.04
C GLY A 112 0.79 -13.79 2.98
N LEU A 113 2.09 -13.53 2.88
CA LEU A 113 3.15 -14.19 3.62
C LEU A 113 3.36 -13.62 5.03
N TYR A 114 2.38 -12.87 5.55
CA TYR A 114 2.43 -12.24 6.85
C TYR A 114 2.56 -13.23 8.03
N ASN A 115 2.21 -14.50 7.83
CA ASN A 115 2.42 -15.59 8.80
C ASN A 115 3.71 -16.40 8.54
N GLY A 116 4.52 -16.03 7.56
CA GLY A 116 5.76 -16.72 7.21
C GLY A 116 6.81 -16.65 8.33
N SER A 117 7.78 -17.56 8.29
CA SER A 117 8.87 -17.58 9.27
C SER A 117 9.85 -16.44 9.00
N ALA A 118 10.16 -15.63 10.01
CA ALA A 118 11.19 -14.60 9.89
C ALA A 118 12.58 -15.25 9.75
N ILE A 119 13.31 -14.83 8.71
CA ILE A 119 14.62 -15.36 8.34
C ILE A 119 15.74 -14.32 8.45
N ALA A 120 15.44 -13.04 8.19
CA ALA A 120 16.44 -11.98 8.16
C ALA A 120 15.80 -10.61 8.43
N TYR A 121 16.65 -9.60 8.55
CA TYR A 121 16.26 -8.20 8.57
C TYR A 121 16.94 -7.44 7.44
N GLN A 122 16.27 -6.43 6.92
CA GLN A 122 16.80 -5.55 5.88
C GLN A 122 16.43 -4.10 6.19
N LYS A 123 17.38 -3.17 6.04
CA LYS A 123 17.13 -1.73 6.16
C LYS A 123 16.15 -1.27 5.08
N VAL A 124 16.39 -1.70 3.85
CA VAL A 124 15.62 -1.40 2.65
C VAL A 124 15.47 -2.69 1.84
N VAL A 125 14.31 -2.89 1.22
CA VAL A 125 14.04 -4.07 0.39
C VAL A 125 13.48 -3.67 -0.95
N THR A 126 14.03 -4.22 -2.02
CA THR A 126 13.47 -4.12 -3.36
C THR A 126 12.85 -5.45 -3.76
N LEU A 127 11.61 -5.42 -4.25
CA LEU A 127 10.88 -6.58 -4.73
C LEU A 127 10.50 -6.41 -6.20
N LYS A 128 10.52 -7.52 -6.92
CA LYS A 128 9.86 -7.69 -8.22
C LYS A 128 8.52 -8.39 -8.02
N ASN A 129 7.51 -7.97 -8.78
CA ASN A 129 6.15 -8.51 -8.73
C ASN A 129 5.58 -8.47 -7.31
N ALA A 130 5.49 -7.27 -6.75
CA ALA A 130 5.04 -7.01 -5.39
C ALA A 130 3.52 -7.04 -5.28
N TYR A 131 3.00 -7.89 -4.39
CA TYR A 131 1.59 -7.99 -4.02
C TYR A 131 1.37 -7.43 -2.62
N PHE A 132 0.29 -6.68 -2.46
CA PHE A 132 -0.01 -5.92 -1.25
C PHE A 132 -1.13 -6.60 -0.47
N ASN A 133 -0.75 -7.43 0.49
CA ASN A 133 -1.65 -8.37 1.13
C ASN A 133 -2.04 -7.93 2.54
N VAL A 134 -3.34 -8.00 2.84
CA VAL A 134 -3.90 -7.65 4.15
C VAL A 134 -4.95 -8.67 4.57
N SER A 135 -4.73 -9.31 5.72
CA SER A 135 -5.75 -10.09 6.43
C SER A 135 -6.87 -9.16 6.88
N GLN A 136 -8.05 -9.25 6.26
CA GLN A 136 -9.17 -8.36 6.58
C GLN A 136 -9.68 -8.55 8.01
N LYS A 137 -9.70 -9.80 8.50
CA LYS A 137 -10.01 -10.09 9.91
C LYS A 137 -8.94 -9.53 10.86
N GLY A 138 -7.66 -9.76 10.56
CA GLY A 138 -6.56 -9.23 11.38
C GLY A 138 -6.52 -7.70 11.39
N ARG A 139 -6.87 -7.06 10.28
CA ARG A 139 -7.06 -5.61 10.20
C ARG A 139 -8.20 -5.16 11.10
N GLU A 140 -9.35 -5.82 11.03
CA GLU A 140 -10.52 -5.46 11.86
C GLU A 140 -10.19 -5.55 13.34
N ASP A 141 -9.57 -6.64 13.79
CA ASP A 141 -9.22 -6.83 15.20
C ASP A 141 -8.26 -5.75 15.72
N VAL A 142 -7.37 -5.23 14.87
CA VAL A 142 -6.47 -4.13 15.22
C VAL A 142 -7.18 -2.78 15.17
N ALA A 143 -8.08 -2.58 14.22
CA ALA A 143 -8.83 -1.35 14.06
C ALA A 143 -9.85 -1.13 15.18
N SER A 144 -10.52 -2.20 15.63
CA SER A 144 -11.45 -2.19 16.77
C SER A 144 -10.75 -2.10 18.12
N GLY A 145 -9.44 -2.37 18.17
CA GLY A 145 -8.67 -2.45 19.41
C GLY A 145 -8.80 -3.79 20.14
N THR A 146 -9.44 -4.80 19.53
CA THR A 146 -9.52 -6.17 20.08
C THR A 146 -8.14 -6.78 20.29
N VAL A 147 -7.19 -6.52 19.38
CA VAL A 147 -5.79 -6.92 19.53
C VAL A 147 -4.84 -5.75 19.31
N SER A 148 -3.81 -5.64 20.15
CA SER A 148 -2.81 -4.56 20.06
C SER A 148 -1.78 -4.78 18.94
N LYS A 149 -1.55 -6.04 18.53
CA LYS A 149 -0.59 -6.43 17.48
C LYS A 149 -0.96 -7.79 16.88
N PHE A 150 -1.11 -7.85 15.56
CA PHE A 150 -1.30 -9.10 14.81
C PHE A 150 -0.51 -9.06 13.50
N PRO A 151 0.07 -10.18 13.02
CA PRO A 151 0.61 -10.30 11.67
C PRO A 151 -0.51 -10.17 10.62
N LEU A 152 -0.80 -8.95 10.17
CA LEU A 152 -1.98 -8.69 9.36
C LEU A 152 -1.69 -8.19 7.94
N ALA A 153 -0.47 -7.74 7.67
CA ALA A 153 -0.11 -7.20 6.37
C ALA A 153 1.33 -7.54 6.01
N SER A 154 1.58 -7.74 4.72
CA SER A 154 2.90 -7.90 4.12
C SER A 154 2.90 -7.43 2.67
N VAL A 155 4.08 -7.01 2.19
CA VAL A 155 4.33 -6.84 0.76
C VAL A 155 5.14 -8.03 0.30
N ASP A 156 4.59 -8.78 -0.64
CA ASP A 156 5.08 -10.11 -1.00
C ASP A 156 5.55 -10.12 -2.46
N GLY A 157 6.75 -10.65 -2.71
CA GLY A 157 7.31 -10.66 -4.07
C GLY A 157 8.66 -11.35 -4.13
N ALA A 158 9.26 -11.34 -5.32
CA ALA A 158 10.61 -11.87 -5.52
C ALA A 158 11.64 -10.84 -5.05
N PHE A 159 12.53 -11.24 -4.15
CA PHE A 159 13.61 -10.39 -3.63
C PHE A 159 14.55 -9.97 -4.76
N MET A 160 14.96 -8.69 -4.77
CA MET A 160 15.95 -8.16 -5.69
C MET A 160 17.17 -7.66 -4.93
N ASP A 161 18.34 -8.13 -5.33
CA ASP A 161 19.62 -7.59 -4.88
C ASP A 161 20.06 -6.48 -5.85
N THR A 162 19.64 -5.25 -5.55
CA THR A 162 19.89 -4.07 -6.39
C THR A 162 19.96 -2.82 -5.54
N VAL A 163 20.62 -1.79 -6.08
CA VAL A 163 20.60 -0.45 -5.50
C VAL A 163 19.13 0.02 -5.35
N PRO A 164 18.73 0.53 -4.17
CA PRO A 164 17.38 1.02 -3.96
C PRO A 164 17.05 2.23 -4.85
N ASP A 165 15.90 2.18 -5.51
CA ASP A 165 15.29 3.31 -6.19
C ASP A 165 14.08 3.79 -5.38
N PHE A 166 13.97 5.08 -5.10
CA PHE A 166 12.86 5.68 -4.36
C PHE A 166 11.94 6.53 -5.26
N SER A 167 12.16 6.50 -6.56
CA SER A 167 11.19 6.97 -7.53
C SER A 167 9.97 6.04 -7.56
N GLY A 168 8.80 6.62 -7.80
CA GLY A 168 7.55 5.86 -7.82
C GLY A 168 6.35 6.57 -7.23
N LEU A 169 5.22 5.87 -7.30
CA LEU A 169 4.06 6.18 -6.49
C LEU A 169 4.34 5.74 -5.05
N GLU A 170 4.01 6.60 -4.09
CA GLU A 170 4.15 6.27 -2.69
C GLU A 170 2.90 5.55 -2.19
N ILE A 171 3.11 4.35 -1.67
CA ILE A 171 2.11 3.49 -1.05
C ILE A 171 2.40 3.39 0.44
N SER A 172 1.34 3.40 1.25
CA SER A 172 1.42 3.21 2.69
C SER A 172 0.27 2.37 3.21
N PHE A 173 0.37 1.94 4.46
CA PHE A 173 -0.69 1.22 5.14
C PHE A 173 -0.75 1.58 6.63
N ASN A 174 -1.94 1.98 7.07
CA ASN A 174 -2.26 2.17 8.48
C ASN A 174 -3.59 1.47 8.77
N PRO A 175 -3.60 0.35 9.52
CA PRO A 175 -4.81 -0.45 9.74
C PRO A 175 -5.92 0.32 10.45
N LYS A 176 -5.60 1.38 11.21
CA LYS A 176 -6.60 2.23 11.86
C LYS A 176 -7.32 3.19 10.90
N ARG A 177 -6.74 3.46 9.72
CA ARG A 177 -7.29 4.40 8.74
C ARG A 177 -7.82 3.71 7.48
N VAL A 178 -7.11 2.69 7.01
CA VAL A 178 -7.40 1.98 5.75
C VAL A 178 -7.47 0.48 6.00
N ARG A 179 -8.04 -0.26 5.05
CA ARG A 179 -8.15 -1.74 5.12
C ARG A 179 -7.29 -2.48 4.10
N LEU A 180 -6.62 -1.74 3.21
CA LEU A 180 -5.70 -2.20 2.18
C LEU A 180 -4.55 -1.19 2.10
N PHE A 181 -3.44 -1.57 1.47
CA PHE A 181 -2.39 -0.61 1.13
C PHE A 181 -2.93 0.38 0.11
N CYS A 182 -2.61 1.66 0.28
CA CYS A 182 -3.14 2.73 -0.55
C CYS A 182 -2.07 3.74 -0.96
N ASP A 183 -2.30 4.40 -2.08
CA ASP A 183 -1.61 5.66 -2.40
C ASP A 183 -2.14 6.83 -1.55
N SER A 184 -1.61 8.04 -1.79
CA SER A 184 -2.00 9.25 -1.05
C SER A 184 -3.45 9.71 -1.28
N GLU A 185 -4.11 9.21 -2.33
CA GLU A 185 -5.53 9.45 -2.59
C GLU A 185 -6.43 8.36 -1.96
N ASN A 186 -5.84 7.51 -1.11
CA ASN A 186 -6.49 6.34 -0.50
C ASN A 186 -7.01 5.32 -1.53
N ARG A 187 -6.43 5.30 -2.74
CA ARG A 187 -6.77 4.31 -3.75
C ARG A 187 -6.03 3.00 -3.44
N PRO A 188 -6.73 1.86 -3.26
CA PRO A 188 -6.10 0.65 -2.78
C PRO A 188 -5.34 -0.08 -3.88
N ILE A 189 -4.05 -0.31 -3.68
CA ILE A 189 -3.18 -1.03 -4.60
C ILE A 189 -3.22 -2.53 -4.32
N ARG A 190 -3.22 -3.33 -5.40
CA ARG A 190 -3.15 -4.79 -5.36
C ARG A 190 -1.76 -5.31 -5.74
N PHE A 191 -1.18 -4.72 -6.77
CA PHE A 191 0.07 -5.20 -7.37
C PHE A 191 0.93 -4.03 -7.89
N ALA A 192 2.25 -4.22 -7.86
CA ALA A 192 3.21 -3.42 -8.60
C ALA A 192 4.32 -4.32 -9.19
N GLU A 193 4.80 -3.98 -10.37
CA GLU A 193 5.90 -4.69 -11.03
C GLU A 193 7.20 -4.59 -10.23
N GLN A 194 7.44 -3.45 -9.59
CA GLN A 194 8.57 -3.26 -8.69
C GLN A 194 8.17 -2.40 -7.48
N ALA A 195 8.71 -2.73 -6.31
CA ALA A 195 8.51 -1.97 -5.08
C ALA A 195 9.83 -1.83 -4.29
N THR A 196 10.16 -0.62 -3.84
CA THR A 196 11.20 -0.39 -2.82
C THR A 196 10.55 -0.03 -1.50
N ILE A 197 10.92 -0.71 -0.43
CA ILE A 197 10.30 -0.60 0.90
C ILE A 197 11.32 -0.03 1.87
N TYR A 198 11.00 1.10 2.49
CA TYR A 198 11.79 1.71 3.54
C TYR A 198 10.89 2.33 4.62
N GLY A 199 11.09 1.93 5.87
CA GLY A 199 10.19 2.27 6.96
C GLY A 199 8.74 1.90 6.67
N ASN A 200 7.84 2.88 6.75
CA ASN A 200 6.41 2.74 6.51
C ASN A 200 5.98 3.15 5.08
N ARG A 201 6.93 3.43 4.19
CA ARG A 201 6.69 3.89 2.82
C ARG A 201 7.17 2.86 1.81
N ILE A 202 6.43 2.74 0.73
CA ILE A 202 6.70 1.80 -0.35
C ILE A 202 6.62 2.57 -1.66
N TYR A 203 7.68 2.53 -2.47
CA TYR A 203 7.80 3.26 -3.72
C TYR A 203 7.65 2.29 -4.88
N VAL A 204 6.56 2.42 -5.64
CA VAL A 204 6.18 1.47 -6.68
C VAL A 204 6.40 2.02 -8.09
N ARG A 205 6.87 1.15 -8.99
CA ARG A 205 7.22 1.46 -10.38
C ARG A 205 6.68 0.41 -11.35
N GLY A 206 6.76 0.73 -12.63
CA GLY A 206 6.31 -0.14 -13.72
C GLY A 206 4.79 -0.29 -13.73
N ARG A 207 4.30 -1.47 -14.12
CA ARG A 207 2.86 -1.75 -14.11
C ARG A 207 2.32 -1.82 -12.69
N VAL A 208 1.25 -1.06 -12.42
CA VAL A 208 0.50 -1.04 -11.15
C VAL A 208 -0.92 -1.51 -11.41
N GLU A 209 -1.44 -2.35 -10.51
CA GLU A 209 -2.86 -2.71 -10.45
C GLU A 209 -3.48 -2.19 -9.15
N TYR A 210 -4.57 -1.46 -9.27
CA TYR A 210 -5.44 -1.08 -8.17
C TYR A 210 -6.59 -2.07 -8.03
N TYR A 211 -7.10 -2.23 -6.82
CA TYR A 211 -8.35 -2.93 -6.60
C TYR A 211 -9.53 -2.13 -7.18
N THR A 212 -10.48 -2.87 -7.71
CA THR A 212 -11.81 -2.42 -8.14
C THR A 212 -12.87 -2.92 -7.16
N LYS A 213 -14.14 -2.50 -7.34
CA LYS A 213 -15.26 -2.95 -6.51
C LYS A 213 -15.37 -4.48 -6.50
N ASP A 214 -15.11 -5.10 -7.64
CA ASP A 214 -15.26 -6.56 -7.82
C ASP A 214 -14.03 -7.36 -7.37
N THR A 215 -12.85 -6.74 -7.31
CA THR A 215 -11.59 -7.44 -6.98
C THR A 215 -11.10 -7.19 -5.57
N ALA A 216 -11.59 -6.14 -4.90
CA ALA A 216 -11.22 -5.85 -3.53
C ALA A 216 -11.71 -6.98 -2.59
N PRO A 217 -10.86 -7.45 -1.64
CA PRO A 217 -11.31 -8.37 -0.60
C PRO A 217 -12.53 -7.79 0.13
N ALA A 218 -13.49 -8.63 0.49
CA ALA A 218 -14.65 -8.19 1.26
C ALA A 218 -14.23 -7.53 2.58
N LYS A 219 -14.89 -6.45 2.95
CA LYS A 219 -14.70 -5.82 4.26
C LYS A 219 -15.20 -6.78 5.34
N VAL A 220 -14.42 -6.95 6.40
CA VAL A 220 -14.82 -7.70 7.60
C VAL A 220 -15.05 -6.68 8.72
N GLY A 221 -16.17 -6.81 9.44
CA GLY A 221 -16.52 -5.94 10.56
C GLY A 221 -16.94 -4.52 10.17
N THR A 222 -17.09 -3.67 11.19
CA THR A 222 -17.69 -2.33 11.05
C THR A 222 -16.68 -1.22 11.25
N SER A 223 -15.44 -1.50 11.68
CA SER A 223 -14.47 -0.45 11.98
C SER A 223 -14.28 0.49 10.78
N PRO A 224 -14.19 1.81 11.01
CA PRO A 224 -14.07 2.80 9.94
C PRO A 224 -12.88 2.53 9.03
N CYS A 225 -13.03 2.80 7.73
CA CYS A 225 -11.93 2.81 6.78
C CYS A 225 -12.22 3.79 5.64
N SER A 226 -11.21 4.55 5.22
CA SER A 226 -11.33 5.54 4.15
C SER A 226 -10.55 5.06 2.94
N ILE A 227 -11.11 4.15 2.15
CA ILE A 227 -10.55 3.77 0.85
C ILE A 227 -11.47 4.25 -0.28
N VAL A 228 -10.88 4.57 -1.43
CA VAL A 228 -11.61 5.01 -2.62
C VAL A 228 -11.53 3.91 -3.68
N ILE A 229 -12.67 3.27 -3.99
CA ILE A 229 -12.80 2.17 -4.96
C ILE A 229 -13.84 2.52 -6.03
#